data_AF-A0A958CMY0-F1
#
_entry.id   AF-A0A958CMY0-F1
#
_cell.length_a   1.000
_cell.length_b   1.000
_cell.length_c   1.000
_cell.angle_alpha   90.00
_cell.angle_beta   90.00
_cell.angle_gamma   90.00
#
_symmetry.space_group_name_H-M   'P 1'
#
loop_
_entity.id
_entity.type
_entity.pdbx_description
1 polymer ?
#
loop_
_entity_poly.entity_id
_entity_poly.type
_entity_poly.pdbx_seq_one_letter_code
_entity_poly.pdbx_strand_id
1 'polypeptide(L)'
;MTTKRNNQRLGWLADELAQLQEQGRYTNIRTLGSPQGAWLEVDGKKVLNFCSNNYLGLANHPRVTTAARDAIDRFGVGPGAVRTIAGTMTLHEELERKLAEFKRAEAVVTFQSGFSANVGVIPALVGDGDLVISDQLNHASIIDGVRLTKADRTIYEHCNPASLEEVLEENYGQYTRMFVITDGVFSMDGDIAPLPEIVKLAERFGAITVVDDAHGEGVLGKGGRGIVDHFDLHGRVDVEIGTLSKAFGAVGG
;
A
#
# COMPACT_ATOMS: atom_id res chain seq x y z
N MET A 1 32.98 33.75 -22.12
CA MET A 1 31.77 33.40 -22.90
C MET A 1 31.36 31.97 -22.55
N THR A 2 30.52 31.75 -21.52
CA THR A 2 29.90 30.42 -21.22
C THR A 2 28.94 30.53 -20.04
N THR A 3 27.91 31.38 -20.11
CA THR A 3 26.81 31.39 -19.10
C THR A 3 25.42 31.57 -19.70
N LYS A 4 25.27 31.64 -21.04
CA LYS A 4 23.98 31.86 -21.70
C LYS A 4 23.33 30.61 -22.33
N ARG A 5 23.80 29.39 -22.03
CA ARG A 5 23.31 28.16 -22.69
C ARG A 5 22.40 27.24 -21.85
N ASN A 6 22.07 27.56 -20.59
CA ASN A 6 21.53 26.53 -19.67
C ASN A 6 20.19 26.79 -18.95
N ASN A 7 19.38 27.78 -19.33
CA ASN A 7 18.05 27.99 -18.70
C ASN A 7 16.82 27.68 -19.58
N GLN A 8 17.01 27.27 -20.85
CA GLN A 8 15.88 26.94 -21.73
C GLN A 8 15.36 25.50 -21.54
N ARG A 9 16.23 24.52 -21.23
CA ARG A 9 15.81 23.11 -21.12
C ARG A 9 14.87 22.81 -19.96
N LEU A 10 14.93 23.62 -18.90
CA LEU A 10 14.09 23.51 -17.71
C LEU A 10 13.04 24.63 -17.63
N GLY A 11 12.95 25.50 -18.64
CA GLY A 11 12.02 26.64 -18.63
C GLY A 11 10.56 26.21 -18.49
N TRP A 12 10.20 25.07 -19.10
CA TRP A 12 8.87 24.47 -19.00
C TRP A 12 8.43 24.15 -17.56
N LEU A 13 9.36 23.93 -16.61
CA LEU A 13 9.01 23.71 -15.20
C LEU A 13 8.31 24.93 -14.59
N ALA A 14 8.74 26.13 -14.96
CA ALA A 14 8.12 27.36 -14.46
C ALA A 14 6.71 27.53 -15.06
N ASP A 15 6.54 27.18 -16.34
CA ASP A 15 5.26 27.23 -17.04
C ASP A 15 4.26 26.21 -16.43
N GLU A 16 4.69 24.98 -16.17
CA GLU A 16 3.86 23.96 -15.51
C GLU A 16 3.50 24.34 -14.06
N LEU A 17 4.44 24.92 -13.31
CA LEU A 17 4.16 25.41 -11.95
C LEU A 17 3.12 26.53 -11.95
N ALA A 18 3.22 27.48 -12.89
CA ALA A 18 2.24 28.54 -13.06
C ALA A 18 0.86 27.97 -13.43
N GLN A 19 0.82 26.96 -14.31
CA GLN A 19 -0.41 26.27 -14.69
C GLN A 19 -1.07 25.56 -13.50
N LEU A 20 -0.28 24.87 -12.65
CA LEU A 20 -0.80 24.25 -11.41
C LEU A 20 -1.37 25.30 -10.44
N GLN A 21 -0.75 26.48 -10.36
CA GLN A 21 -1.25 27.59 -9.53
C GLN A 21 -2.57 28.14 -10.07
N GLU A 22 -2.66 28.39 -11.38
CA GLU A 22 -3.86 28.87 -12.05
C GLU A 22 -5.03 27.90 -11.89
N GLN A 23 -4.76 26.59 -11.95
CA GLN A 23 -5.74 25.53 -11.75
C GLN A 23 -6.09 25.28 -10.27
N GLY A 24 -5.44 25.95 -9.32
CA GLY A 24 -5.62 25.70 -7.89
C GLY A 24 -5.15 24.32 -7.42
N ARG A 25 -4.29 23.66 -8.19
CA ARG A 25 -3.73 22.31 -7.90
C ARG A 25 -2.33 22.36 -7.29
N TYR A 26 -1.71 23.54 -7.27
CA TYR A 26 -0.42 23.72 -6.63
C TYR A 26 -0.53 23.48 -5.11
N THR A 27 0.13 22.42 -4.63
CA THR A 27 0.08 22.02 -3.23
C THR A 27 1.17 22.73 -2.43
N ASN A 28 0.79 23.46 -1.39
CA ASN A 28 1.73 24.02 -0.42
C ASN A 28 1.90 23.07 0.76
N ILE A 29 3.08 22.47 0.90
CA ILE A 29 3.39 21.51 1.95
C ILE A 29 3.64 22.27 3.26
N ARG A 30 2.81 21.98 4.26
CA ARG A 30 2.89 22.59 5.61
C ARG A 30 3.96 21.88 6.45
N THR A 31 4.63 22.62 7.36
CA THR A 31 5.67 22.04 8.22
C THR A 31 5.10 21.66 9.59
N LEU A 32 5.40 20.45 10.06
CA LEU A 32 5.05 19.99 11.40
C LEU A 32 6.20 20.25 12.38
N GLY A 33 5.90 20.87 13.53
CA GLY A 33 6.86 21.17 14.61
C GLY A 33 6.73 20.25 15.83
N SER A 34 5.79 19.29 15.82
CA SER A 34 5.52 18.38 16.93
C SER A 34 5.53 16.91 16.48
N PRO A 35 5.64 15.95 17.41
CA PRO A 35 5.33 14.55 17.12
C PRO A 35 3.91 14.39 16.57
N GLN A 36 3.66 13.30 15.84
CA GLN A 36 2.33 12.98 15.30
C GLN A 36 1.34 12.65 16.42
N GLY A 37 0.10 13.10 16.30
CA GLY A 37 -0.96 12.92 17.31
C GLY A 37 -2.21 13.74 16.99
N ALA A 38 -3.16 13.77 17.94
CA ALA A 38 -4.40 14.54 17.78
C ALA A 38 -4.13 16.05 17.68
N TRP A 39 -3.25 16.58 18.53
CA TRP A 39 -2.85 17.99 18.48
C TRP A 39 -1.47 18.11 17.84
N LEU A 40 -1.35 18.96 16.81
CA LEU A 40 -0.11 19.23 16.11
C LEU A 40 0.30 20.70 16.27
N GLU A 41 1.59 20.95 16.12
CA GLU A 41 2.11 22.27 15.77
C GLU A 41 2.34 22.33 14.25
N VAL A 42 1.58 23.17 13.54
CA VAL A 42 1.67 23.36 12.08
C VAL A 42 2.06 24.81 11.81
N ASP A 43 3.19 25.03 11.16
CA ASP A 43 3.77 26.37 10.90
C ASP A 43 3.78 27.25 12.17
N GLY A 44 4.15 26.68 13.31
CA GLY A 44 4.20 27.36 14.62
C GLY A 44 2.84 27.57 15.31
N LYS A 45 1.74 26.99 14.79
CA LYS A 45 0.39 27.11 15.38
C LYS A 45 -0.12 25.77 15.88
N LYS A 46 -0.70 25.75 17.08
CA LYS A 46 -1.38 24.57 17.63
C LYS A 46 -2.72 24.35 16.92
N VAL A 47 -2.92 23.17 16.34
CA VAL A 47 -4.14 22.79 15.62
C VAL A 47 -4.56 21.36 15.95
N LEU A 48 -5.85 21.05 15.76
CA LEU A 48 -6.40 19.70 15.89
C LEU A 48 -6.33 19.00 14.51
N ASN A 49 -5.80 17.78 14.48
CA ASN A 49 -5.52 17.03 13.27
C ASN A 49 -6.65 16.05 12.93
N PHE A 50 -7.26 16.23 11.76
CA PHE A 50 -8.30 15.36 11.20
C PHE A 50 -7.92 14.74 9.84
N CYS A 51 -6.66 14.85 9.42
CA CYS A 51 -6.20 14.41 8.10
C CYS A 51 -4.96 13.50 8.16
N SER A 52 -4.84 12.71 9.24
CA SER A 52 -3.75 11.75 9.40
C SER A 52 -4.23 10.31 9.31
N ASN A 53 -3.35 9.45 8.79
CA ASN A 53 -3.55 7.99 8.78
C ASN A 53 -3.10 7.32 10.10
N ASN A 54 -2.80 8.10 11.15
CA ASN A 54 -2.45 7.59 12.48
C ASN A 54 -3.71 7.13 13.23
N TYR A 55 -4.47 6.19 12.65
CA TYR A 55 -5.83 5.81 13.07
C TYR A 55 -5.92 5.43 14.55
N LEU A 56 -4.92 4.71 15.05
CA LEU A 56 -4.86 4.21 16.42
C LEU A 56 -4.01 5.10 17.36
N GLY A 57 -3.45 6.20 16.87
CA GLY A 57 -2.59 7.07 17.67
C GLY A 57 -1.22 6.47 18.02
N LEU A 58 -0.76 5.43 17.29
CA LEU A 58 0.46 4.70 17.63
C LEU A 58 1.75 5.42 17.23
N ALA A 59 1.71 6.37 16.30
CA ALA A 59 2.91 7.02 15.74
C ALA A 59 3.80 7.75 16.76
N ASN A 60 3.26 8.11 17.93
CA ASN A 60 4.05 8.66 19.05
C ASN A 60 3.67 7.99 20.38
N HIS A 61 3.18 6.74 20.34
CA HIS A 61 2.80 6.05 21.56
C HIS A 61 4.04 5.70 22.39
N PRO A 62 4.06 5.91 23.72
CA PRO A 62 5.26 5.71 24.55
C PRO A 62 5.89 4.32 24.43
N ARG A 63 5.07 3.27 24.31
CA ARG A 63 5.57 1.90 24.10
C ARG A 63 6.32 1.72 22.78
N VAL A 64 5.88 2.40 21.71
CA VAL A 64 6.51 2.32 20.38
C VAL A 64 7.82 3.09 20.39
N THR A 65 7.82 4.29 20.98
CA THR A 65 9.04 5.12 21.07
C THR A 65 10.11 4.49 21.95
N THR A 66 9.74 3.86 23.07
CA THR A 66 10.67 3.07 23.89
C THR A 66 11.23 1.88 23.11
N ALA A 67 10.38 1.08 22.46
CA ALA A 67 10.83 -0.07 21.67
C ALA A 67 11.80 0.32 20.54
N ALA A 68 11.55 1.47 19.88
CA ALA A 68 12.45 2.01 18.87
C ALA A 68 13.82 2.40 19.45
N ARG A 69 13.87 3.04 20.63
CA ARG A 69 15.13 3.39 21.31
C ARG A 69 15.91 2.14 21.69
N ASP A 70 15.25 1.16 22.30
CA ASP A 70 15.87 -0.10 22.70
C ASP A 70 16.43 -0.86 21.48
N ALA A 71 15.71 -0.82 20.34
CA ALA A 71 16.19 -1.41 19.09
C ALA A 71 17.43 -0.68 18.56
N ILE A 72 17.47 0.66 18.62
CA ILE A 72 18.64 1.44 18.21
C ILE A 72 19.85 1.12 19.09
N ASP A 73 19.69 1.05 20.41
CA ASP A 73 20.78 0.73 21.33
C ASP A 73 21.35 -0.68 21.11
N ARG A 74 20.50 -1.63 20.70
CA ARG A 74 20.89 -3.03 20.50
C ARG A 74 21.40 -3.35 19.10
N PHE A 75 20.80 -2.77 18.06
CA PHE A 75 21.03 -3.15 16.66
C PHE A 75 21.63 -2.01 15.81
N GLY A 76 21.70 -0.79 16.35
CA GLY A 76 22.04 0.41 15.59
C GLY A 76 20.87 0.92 14.75
N VAL A 77 21.14 1.97 13.96
CA VAL A 77 20.10 2.71 13.22
C VAL A 77 19.64 2.02 11.93
N GLY A 78 20.35 1.01 11.44
CA GLY A 78 19.97 0.33 10.21
C GLY A 78 20.86 -0.86 9.84
N PRO A 79 20.41 -1.69 8.89
CA PRO A 79 21.05 -2.96 8.54
C PRO A 79 22.31 -2.86 7.69
N GLY A 80 22.56 -1.72 7.03
CA GLY A 80 23.77 -1.51 6.23
C GLY A 80 23.88 -2.35 4.94
N ALA A 81 22.93 -3.23 4.65
CA ALA A 81 22.89 -4.05 3.45
C ALA A 81 21.45 -4.51 3.13
N VAL A 82 21.27 -5.11 1.94
CA VAL A 82 20.02 -5.80 1.56
C VAL A 82 19.86 -7.12 2.32
N ARG A 83 18.61 -7.61 2.42
CA ARG A 83 18.24 -8.86 3.13
C ARG A 83 19.12 -10.06 2.72
N THR A 84 19.40 -10.20 1.44
CA THR A 84 20.11 -11.36 0.86
C THR A 84 21.62 -11.39 1.09
N ILE A 85 22.24 -10.31 1.60
CA ILE A 85 23.71 -10.23 1.77
C ILE A 85 24.08 -10.22 3.25
N ALA A 86 23.82 -9.10 3.93
CA ALA A 86 24.18 -8.90 5.34
C ALA A 86 23.17 -7.97 6.04
N GLY A 87 21.95 -7.87 5.50
CA GLY A 87 20.94 -6.93 5.96
C GLY A 87 19.79 -7.54 6.79
N THR A 88 19.73 -8.86 6.90
CA THR A 88 18.70 -9.52 7.69
C THR A 88 19.11 -9.56 9.16
N MET A 89 18.36 -8.85 9.99
CA MET A 89 18.52 -8.88 11.46
C MET A 89 17.49 -9.79 12.09
N THR A 90 17.75 -10.28 13.31
CA THR A 90 16.76 -11.03 14.10
C THR A 90 15.45 -10.27 14.29
N LEU A 91 15.48 -8.93 14.28
CA LEU A 91 14.30 -8.09 14.40
C LEU A 91 13.37 -8.18 13.17
N HIS A 92 13.93 -8.36 11.97
CA HIS A 92 13.13 -8.53 10.74
C HIS A 92 12.36 -9.85 10.79
N GLU A 93 13.05 -10.95 11.12
CA GLU A 93 12.45 -12.28 11.24
C GLU A 93 11.39 -12.32 12.36
N GLU A 94 11.62 -11.65 13.48
CA GLU A 94 10.64 -11.55 14.57
C GLU A 94 9.39 -10.76 14.13
N LEU A 95 9.57 -9.65 13.41
CA LEU A 95 8.49 -8.85 12.87
C LEU A 95 7.64 -9.66 11.89
N GLU A 96 8.28 -10.30 10.90
CA GLU A 96 7.62 -11.11 9.87
C GLU A 96 6.82 -12.26 10.49
N ARG A 97 7.40 -12.98 11.46
CA ARG A 97 6.65 -14.02 12.19
C ARG A 97 5.44 -13.46 12.94
N LYS A 98 5.59 -12.35 13.65
CA LYS A 98 4.47 -11.74 14.40
C LYS A 98 3.38 -11.22 13.47
N LEU A 99 3.75 -10.68 12.31
CA LEU A 99 2.79 -10.24 11.30
C LEU A 99 2.07 -11.44 10.68
N ALA A 100 2.78 -12.53 10.37
CA ALA A 100 2.16 -13.77 9.88
C ALA A 100 1.14 -14.33 10.90
N GLU A 101 1.51 -14.41 12.19
CA GLU A 101 0.61 -14.79 13.28
C GLU A 101 -0.59 -13.83 13.41
N PHE A 102 -0.36 -12.52 13.27
CA PHE A 102 -1.40 -11.51 13.35
C PHE A 102 -2.41 -11.65 12.21
N LYS A 103 -1.93 -11.71 10.98
CA LYS A 103 -2.73 -11.84 9.75
C LYS A 103 -3.32 -13.24 9.56
N ARG A 104 -2.80 -14.24 10.28
CA ARG A 104 -3.09 -15.68 10.05
C ARG A 104 -2.65 -16.15 8.66
N ALA A 105 -1.56 -15.58 8.17
CA ALA A 105 -0.91 -15.97 6.93
C ALA A 105 0.19 -17.00 7.19
N GLU A 106 0.56 -17.77 6.17
CA GLU A 106 1.63 -18.76 6.27
C GLU A 106 3.01 -18.12 6.44
N ALA A 107 3.22 -16.96 5.80
CA ALA A 107 4.46 -16.19 5.86
C ALA A 107 4.18 -14.71 5.55
N VAL A 108 5.12 -13.85 5.94
CA VAL A 108 5.13 -12.42 5.60
C VAL A 108 6.54 -12.04 5.17
N VAL A 109 6.65 -11.17 4.17
CA VAL A 109 7.89 -10.49 3.80
C VAL A 109 7.70 -8.99 3.94
N THR A 110 8.67 -8.31 4.55
CA THR A 110 8.59 -6.87 4.82
C THR A 110 9.31 -6.03 3.78
N PHE A 111 8.70 -4.89 3.44
CA PHE A 111 9.21 -3.86 2.54
C PHE A 111 9.38 -2.51 3.27
N GLN A 112 10.07 -1.58 2.62
CA GLN A 112 10.32 -0.25 3.20
C GLN A 112 9.06 0.65 3.23
N SER A 113 8.02 0.31 2.47
CA SER A 113 6.73 0.99 2.46
C SER A 113 5.67 0.11 1.81
N GLY A 114 4.38 0.35 2.08
CA GLY A 114 3.29 -0.30 1.34
C GLY A 114 3.30 -0.01 -0.17
N PHE A 115 3.86 1.14 -0.59
CA PHE A 115 4.10 1.40 -2.02
C PHE A 115 5.13 0.42 -2.59
N SER A 116 6.26 0.26 -1.90
CA SER A 116 7.32 -0.68 -2.30
C SER A 116 6.85 -2.13 -2.24
N ALA A 117 5.94 -2.47 -1.33
CA ALA A 117 5.33 -3.80 -1.26
C ALA A 117 4.55 -4.10 -2.54
N ASN A 118 3.64 -3.23 -2.97
CA ASN A 118 2.92 -3.39 -4.25
C ASN A 118 3.86 -3.49 -5.45
N VAL A 119 4.78 -2.54 -5.58
CA VAL A 119 5.71 -2.45 -6.72
C VAL A 119 6.74 -3.60 -6.72
N GLY A 120 6.98 -4.24 -5.57
CA GLY A 120 7.85 -5.41 -5.46
C GLY A 120 7.13 -6.74 -5.65
N VAL A 121 5.94 -6.90 -5.07
CA VAL A 121 5.18 -8.16 -5.06
C VAL A 121 4.51 -8.43 -6.40
N ILE A 122 3.81 -7.45 -6.97
CA ILE A 122 3.03 -7.64 -8.20
C ILE A 122 3.91 -8.16 -9.35
N PRO A 123 5.03 -7.52 -9.73
CA PRO A 123 5.89 -8.03 -10.80
C PRO A 123 6.71 -9.28 -10.43
N ALA A 124 6.79 -9.64 -9.14
CA ALA A 124 7.40 -10.92 -8.74
C ALA A 124 6.44 -12.10 -8.96
N LEU A 125 5.13 -11.88 -8.90
CA LEU A 125 4.11 -12.92 -9.07
C LEU A 125 3.55 -12.99 -10.50
N VAL A 126 3.41 -11.83 -11.15
CA VAL A 126 2.74 -11.66 -12.43
C VAL A 126 3.76 -11.61 -13.58
N GLY A 127 3.60 -12.52 -14.55
CA GLY A 127 4.51 -12.69 -15.67
C GLY A 127 3.87 -12.48 -17.05
N ASP A 128 4.66 -12.78 -18.09
CA ASP A 128 4.19 -12.78 -19.47
C ASP A 128 3.15 -13.90 -19.69
N GLY A 129 2.09 -13.61 -20.44
CA GLY A 129 0.96 -14.53 -20.66
C GLY A 129 -0.03 -14.65 -19.50
N ASP A 130 0.10 -13.85 -18.45
CA ASP A 130 -0.91 -13.67 -17.40
C ASP A 130 -1.82 -12.46 -17.71
N LEU A 131 -2.96 -12.38 -17.02
CA LEU A 131 -3.89 -11.23 -17.04
C LEU A 131 -4.05 -10.64 -15.65
N VAL A 132 -3.94 -9.32 -15.53
CA VAL A 132 -4.32 -8.57 -14.32
C VAL A 132 -5.68 -7.88 -14.52
N ILE A 133 -6.59 -8.14 -13.60
CA ILE A 133 -7.93 -7.54 -13.53
C ILE A 133 -7.94 -6.62 -12.30
N SER A 134 -7.89 -5.31 -12.52
CA SER A 134 -7.75 -4.29 -11.47
C SER A 134 -9.07 -3.58 -11.22
N ASP A 135 -9.40 -3.29 -9.95
CA ASP A 135 -10.47 -2.32 -9.65
C ASP A 135 -10.10 -0.96 -10.25
N GLN A 136 -11.10 -0.22 -10.73
CA GLN A 136 -10.97 1.08 -11.37
C GLN A 136 -10.33 2.14 -10.46
N LEU A 137 -10.55 2.08 -9.14
CA LEU A 137 -10.07 3.09 -8.19
C LEU A 137 -8.89 2.61 -7.33
N ASN A 138 -8.26 1.49 -7.72
CA ASN A 138 -7.07 0.98 -7.04
C ASN A 138 -6.00 2.05 -6.82
N HIS A 139 -5.30 1.95 -5.69
CA HIS A 139 -4.26 2.89 -5.34
C HIS A 139 -3.14 2.93 -6.39
N ALA A 140 -2.51 4.10 -6.55
CA ALA A 140 -1.48 4.32 -7.56
C ALA A 140 -0.31 3.32 -7.49
N SER A 141 0.03 2.82 -6.30
CA SER A 141 1.08 1.80 -6.13
C SER A 141 0.73 0.46 -6.78
N ILE A 142 -0.54 0.05 -6.75
CA ILE A 142 -1.00 -1.15 -7.46
C ILE A 142 -0.87 -0.92 -8.95
N ILE A 143 -1.39 0.21 -9.45
CA ILE A 143 -1.33 0.57 -10.87
C ILE A 143 0.13 0.57 -11.38
N ASP A 144 1.04 1.17 -10.61
CA ASP A 144 2.46 1.21 -10.97
C ASP A 144 3.13 -0.17 -10.86
N GLY A 145 2.75 -1.00 -9.88
CA GLY A 145 3.21 -2.40 -9.80
C GLY A 145 2.77 -3.21 -11.03
N VAL A 146 1.51 -3.07 -11.46
CA VAL A 146 0.98 -3.71 -12.66
C VAL A 146 1.70 -3.22 -13.93
N ARG A 147 2.02 -1.92 -14.00
CA ARG A 147 2.77 -1.34 -15.13
C ARG A 147 4.19 -1.89 -15.29
N LEU A 148 4.79 -2.45 -14.24
CA LEU A 148 6.11 -3.08 -14.31
C LEU A 148 6.06 -4.53 -14.82
N THR A 149 4.88 -5.12 -14.90
CA THR A 149 4.69 -6.49 -15.41
C THR A 149 4.70 -6.51 -16.95
N LYS A 150 4.80 -7.71 -17.52
CA LYS A 150 4.54 -7.96 -18.95
C LYS A 150 3.14 -8.52 -19.22
N ALA A 151 2.31 -8.64 -18.19
CA ALA A 151 0.97 -9.18 -18.30
C ALA A 151 0.05 -8.23 -19.07
N ASP A 152 -0.96 -8.81 -19.71
CA ASP A 152 -2.09 -8.03 -20.15
C ASP A 152 -2.85 -7.51 -18.93
N ARG A 153 -3.59 -6.42 -19.11
CA ARG A 153 -4.35 -5.80 -18.03
C ARG A 153 -5.69 -5.30 -18.50
N THR A 154 -6.66 -5.44 -17.62
CA THR A 154 -8.02 -4.94 -17.78
C THR A 154 -8.52 -4.36 -16.46
N ILE A 155 -9.58 -3.57 -16.53
CA ILE A 155 -10.18 -2.88 -15.40
C ILE A 155 -11.63 -3.32 -15.31
N TYR A 156 -12.11 -3.60 -14.09
CA TYR A 156 -13.54 -3.74 -13.82
C TYR A 156 -14.05 -2.50 -13.09
N GLU A 157 -15.36 -2.22 -13.20
CA GLU A 157 -15.98 -1.08 -12.56
C GLU A 157 -15.82 -1.15 -11.03
N HIS A 158 -15.54 0.01 -10.42
CA HIS A 158 -15.26 0.12 -9.00
C HIS A 158 -16.33 -0.54 -8.12
N CYS A 159 -15.90 -1.46 -7.24
CA CYS A 159 -16.77 -2.18 -6.32
C CYS A 159 -17.97 -2.89 -7.00
N ASN A 160 -17.82 -3.29 -8.28
CA ASN A 160 -18.89 -3.94 -9.06
C ASN A 160 -18.54 -5.40 -9.41
N PRO A 161 -19.02 -6.40 -8.62
CA PRO A 161 -18.81 -7.81 -8.91
C PRO A 161 -19.39 -8.29 -10.24
N ALA A 162 -20.45 -7.65 -10.77
CA ALA A 162 -21.01 -8.04 -12.06
C ALA A 162 -20.06 -7.66 -13.21
N SER A 163 -19.46 -6.46 -13.15
CA SER A 163 -18.41 -6.07 -14.10
C SER A 163 -17.18 -6.97 -14.00
N LEU A 164 -16.78 -7.36 -12.78
CA LEU A 164 -15.71 -8.34 -12.59
C LEU A 164 -16.05 -9.71 -13.21
N GLU A 165 -17.28 -10.19 -13.01
CA GLU A 165 -17.78 -11.45 -13.58
C GLU A 165 -17.73 -11.43 -15.11
N GLU A 166 -18.22 -10.36 -15.75
CA GLU A 166 -18.13 -10.18 -17.21
C GLU A 166 -16.70 -10.27 -17.72
N VAL A 167 -15.77 -9.54 -17.09
CA VAL A 167 -14.35 -9.56 -17.46
C VAL A 167 -13.74 -10.95 -17.29
N LEU A 168 -14.08 -11.68 -16.22
CA LEU A 168 -13.60 -13.04 -15.99
C LEU A 168 -14.15 -14.03 -17.03
N GLU A 169 -15.43 -13.91 -17.41
CA GLU A 169 -16.04 -14.75 -18.45
C GLU A 169 -15.41 -14.51 -19.82
N GLU A 170 -15.22 -13.25 -20.19
CA GLU A 170 -14.63 -12.85 -21.47
C GLU A 170 -13.20 -13.38 -21.65
N ASN A 171 -12.45 -13.57 -20.56
CA ASN A 171 -11.04 -13.96 -20.59
C ASN A 171 -10.80 -15.41 -20.15
N TYR A 172 -11.87 -16.17 -19.87
CA TYR A 172 -11.75 -17.54 -19.35
C TYR A 172 -10.99 -18.47 -20.31
N GLY A 173 -9.93 -19.10 -19.79
CA GLY A 173 -9.10 -20.05 -20.54
C GLY A 173 -8.15 -19.42 -21.57
N GLN A 174 -8.02 -18.09 -21.62
CA GLN A 174 -7.15 -17.40 -22.59
C GLN A 174 -5.74 -17.11 -22.06
N TYR A 175 -5.57 -17.08 -20.74
CA TYR A 175 -4.32 -16.71 -20.06
C TYR A 175 -3.78 -17.86 -19.22
N THR A 176 -2.48 -17.81 -18.93
CA THR A 176 -1.81 -18.78 -18.05
C THR A 176 -2.37 -18.69 -16.64
N ARG A 177 -2.48 -17.48 -16.11
CA ARG A 177 -3.13 -17.15 -14.82
C ARG A 177 -3.87 -15.83 -14.94
N MET A 178 -4.92 -15.68 -14.15
CA MET A 178 -5.63 -14.41 -13.97
C MET A 178 -5.44 -13.95 -12.53
N PHE A 179 -5.19 -12.66 -12.33
CA PHE A 179 -5.05 -12.03 -11.02
C PHE A 179 -6.13 -10.97 -10.85
N VAL A 180 -6.96 -11.09 -9.82
CA VAL A 180 -7.90 -10.05 -9.43
C VAL A 180 -7.25 -9.24 -8.29
N ILE A 181 -6.98 -7.97 -8.55
CA ILE A 181 -6.29 -7.08 -7.61
C ILE A 181 -7.21 -5.93 -7.19
N THR A 182 -7.35 -5.72 -5.89
CA THR A 182 -8.20 -4.66 -5.31
C THR A 182 -7.58 -4.03 -4.07
N ASP A 183 -7.78 -2.74 -3.85
CA ASP A 183 -7.73 -2.15 -2.51
C ASP A 183 -8.81 -2.85 -1.64
N GLY A 184 -8.54 -3.04 -0.36
CA GLY A 184 -9.53 -3.51 0.62
C GLY A 184 -10.42 -2.37 1.09
N VAL A 185 -9.81 -1.23 1.42
CA VAL A 185 -10.51 0.01 1.78
C VAL A 185 -9.97 1.14 0.92
N PHE A 186 -10.83 1.76 0.12
CA PHE A 186 -10.44 2.76 -0.86
C PHE A 186 -10.18 4.10 -0.16
N SER A 187 -8.96 4.63 -0.33
CA SER A 187 -8.45 5.71 0.53
C SER A 187 -9.20 7.04 0.42
N MET A 188 -9.78 7.31 -0.75
CA MET A 188 -10.41 8.60 -1.05
C MET A 188 -11.88 8.64 -0.63
N ASP A 189 -12.59 7.52 -0.77
CA ASP A 189 -14.03 7.43 -0.56
C ASP A 189 -14.40 6.70 0.75
N GLY A 190 -13.50 5.84 1.25
CA GLY A 190 -13.66 5.13 2.52
C GLY A 190 -14.61 3.95 2.47
N ASP A 191 -15.06 3.55 1.28
CA ASP A 191 -15.80 2.32 1.05
C ASP A 191 -14.88 1.10 1.08
N ILE A 192 -15.49 -0.07 1.24
CA ILE A 192 -14.83 -1.35 1.46
C ILE A 192 -15.14 -2.24 0.26
N ALA A 193 -14.12 -2.88 -0.31
CA ALA A 193 -14.29 -3.79 -1.43
C ALA A 193 -15.29 -4.91 -1.10
N PRO A 194 -16.14 -5.35 -2.05
CA PRO A 194 -17.03 -6.51 -1.91
C PRO A 194 -16.21 -7.81 -2.00
N LEU A 195 -15.29 -7.98 -1.05
CA LEU A 195 -14.29 -9.04 -1.06
C LEU A 195 -14.88 -10.46 -1.04
N PRO A 196 -16.00 -10.75 -0.32
CA PRO A 196 -16.63 -12.08 -0.41
C PRO A 196 -17.06 -12.45 -1.83
N GLU A 197 -17.63 -11.51 -2.57
CA GLU A 197 -18.08 -11.68 -3.95
C GLU A 197 -16.88 -11.80 -4.90
N ILE A 198 -15.87 -10.96 -4.74
CA ILE A 198 -14.62 -11.01 -5.51
C ILE A 198 -13.95 -12.38 -5.35
N VAL A 199 -13.75 -12.84 -4.11
CA VAL A 199 -13.11 -14.13 -3.82
C VAL A 199 -13.94 -15.29 -4.39
N LYS A 200 -15.27 -15.25 -4.23
CA LYS A 200 -16.15 -16.27 -4.81
C LYS A 200 -16.04 -16.35 -6.34
N LEU A 201 -15.96 -15.20 -7.02
CA LEU A 201 -15.76 -15.16 -8.47
C LEU A 201 -14.36 -15.65 -8.84
N ALA A 202 -13.32 -15.19 -8.16
CA ALA A 202 -11.95 -15.62 -8.40
C ALA A 202 -11.80 -17.14 -8.26
N GLU A 203 -12.31 -17.74 -7.19
CA GLU A 203 -12.34 -19.19 -6.99
C GLU A 203 -13.09 -19.92 -8.12
N ARG A 204 -14.23 -19.39 -8.57
CA ARG A 204 -15.03 -19.99 -9.64
C ARG A 204 -14.28 -20.06 -10.98
N PHE A 205 -13.45 -19.06 -11.28
CA PHE A 205 -12.68 -18.99 -12.52
C PHE A 205 -11.21 -19.40 -12.37
N GLY A 206 -10.78 -19.82 -11.18
CA GLY A 206 -9.39 -20.17 -10.89
C GLY A 206 -8.43 -18.97 -10.94
N ALA A 207 -8.91 -17.76 -10.67
CA ALA A 207 -8.10 -16.55 -10.57
C ALA A 207 -7.50 -16.41 -9.16
N ILE A 208 -6.35 -15.74 -9.09
CA ILE A 208 -5.62 -15.45 -7.86
C ILE A 208 -6.09 -14.10 -7.31
N THR A 209 -6.44 -14.02 -6.03
CA THR A 209 -6.92 -12.81 -5.37
C THR A 209 -5.77 -12.11 -4.64
N VAL A 210 -5.54 -10.84 -4.97
CA VAL A 210 -4.58 -9.96 -4.29
C VAL A 210 -5.33 -8.77 -3.70
N VAL A 211 -5.17 -8.52 -2.40
CA VAL A 211 -5.80 -7.37 -1.73
C VAL A 211 -4.77 -6.46 -1.07
N ASP A 212 -4.85 -5.15 -1.33
CA ASP A 212 -4.12 -4.12 -0.57
C ASP A 212 -4.98 -3.62 0.59
N ASP A 213 -4.65 -4.06 1.80
CA ASP A 213 -5.40 -3.78 3.01
C ASP A 213 -4.77 -2.66 3.85
N ALA A 214 -3.96 -1.80 3.24
CA ALA A 214 -3.24 -0.75 3.95
C ALA A 214 -4.16 0.18 4.78
N HIS A 215 -5.41 0.38 4.36
CA HIS A 215 -6.40 1.19 5.07
C HIS A 215 -7.36 0.37 5.97
N GLY A 216 -7.42 -0.96 5.82
CA GLY A 216 -8.21 -1.80 6.70
C GLY A 216 -7.43 -2.34 7.91
N GLU A 217 -6.11 -2.51 7.78
CA GLU A 217 -5.25 -2.93 8.89
C GLU A 217 -5.32 -1.96 10.08
N GLY A 218 -5.49 -2.53 11.27
CA GLY A 218 -5.71 -1.82 12.52
C GLY A 218 -7.12 -1.24 12.70
N VAL A 219 -8.00 -1.32 11.69
CA VAL A 219 -9.35 -0.74 11.71
C VAL A 219 -10.43 -1.83 11.59
N LEU A 220 -10.33 -2.68 10.59
CA LEU A 220 -11.29 -3.75 10.29
C LEU A 220 -10.90 -5.08 10.96
N GLY A 221 -11.89 -5.95 11.10
CA GLY A 221 -11.69 -7.29 11.66
C GLY A 221 -11.46 -7.32 13.17
N LYS A 222 -11.50 -8.53 13.73
CA LYS A 222 -11.29 -8.80 15.15
C LYS A 222 -9.85 -8.46 15.50
N GLY A 223 -9.67 -7.48 16.39
CA GLY A 223 -8.35 -7.00 16.81
C GLY A 223 -7.59 -6.21 15.73
N GLY A 224 -8.29 -5.69 14.71
CA GLY A 224 -7.68 -4.86 13.68
C GLY A 224 -6.93 -5.64 12.60
N ARG A 225 -7.23 -6.92 12.39
CA ARG A 225 -6.52 -7.78 11.41
C ARG A 225 -6.71 -7.37 9.95
N GLY A 226 -7.74 -6.57 9.70
CA GLY A 226 -8.04 -6.04 8.38
C GLY A 226 -9.21 -6.76 7.68
N ILE A 227 -9.36 -6.50 6.39
CA ILE A 227 -10.55 -6.86 5.61
C ILE A 227 -10.76 -8.37 5.48
N VAL A 228 -9.68 -9.15 5.34
CA VAL A 228 -9.76 -10.60 5.21
C VAL A 228 -10.36 -11.23 6.47
N ASP A 229 -9.96 -10.75 7.65
CA ASP A 229 -10.55 -11.18 8.92
C ASP A 229 -11.97 -10.63 9.12
N HIS A 230 -12.24 -9.41 8.64
CA HIS A 230 -13.57 -8.80 8.73
C HIS A 230 -14.65 -9.65 8.08
N PHE A 231 -14.33 -10.30 6.96
CA PHE A 231 -15.24 -11.17 6.22
C PHE A 231 -15.02 -12.67 6.45
N ASP A 232 -14.17 -13.05 7.42
CA ASP A 232 -13.80 -14.44 7.70
C ASP A 232 -13.28 -15.21 6.45
N LEU A 233 -12.45 -14.56 5.63
CA LEU A 233 -11.90 -15.07 4.35
C LEU A 233 -10.46 -15.60 4.46
N HIS A 234 -9.98 -15.86 5.68
CA HIS A 234 -8.65 -16.44 5.91
C HIS A 234 -8.45 -17.72 5.10
N GLY A 235 -7.33 -17.80 4.38
CA GLY A 235 -6.99 -18.94 3.52
C GLY A 235 -7.74 -18.99 2.18
N ARG A 236 -8.56 -17.97 1.85
CA ARG A 236 -9.25 -17.83 0.55
C ARG A 236 -8.76 -16.63 -0.27
N VAL A 237 -8.02 -15.72 0.34
CA VAL A 237 -7.28 -14.65 -0.34
C VAL A 237 -5.82 -15.10 -0.45
N ASP A 238 -5.28 -15.09 -1.67
CA ASP A 238 -3.95 -15.64 -1.95
C ASP A 238 -2.83 -14.73 -1.49
N VAL A 239 -3.00 -13.40 -1.63
CA VAL A 239 -1.99 -12.41 -1.27
C VAL A 239 -2.63 -11.20 -0.59
N GLU A 240 -2.13 -10.87 0.59
CA GLU A 240 -2.44 -9.60 1.27
C GLU A 240 -1.21 -8.70 1.24
N ILE A 241 -1.42 -7.44 0.86
CA ILE A 241 -0.43 -6.37 0.89
C ILE A 241 -0.90 -5.33 1.91
N GLY A 242 0.02 -4.78 2.70
CA GLY A 242 -0.34 -3.88 3.80
C GLY A 242 0.63 -2.72 3.97
N THR A 243 0.48 -1.99 5.08
CA THR A 243 1.45 -0.93 5.42
C THR A 243 1.63 -0.79 6.92
N LEU A 244 2.87 -0.58 7.33
CA LEU A 244 3.20 -0.25 8.72
C LEU A 244 3.12 1.26 9.00
N SER A 245 2.89 2.09 7.98
CA SER A 245 2.91 3.56 8.09
C SER A 245 1.60 4.24 8.46
N LYS A 246 0.52 3.47 8.64
CA LYS A 246 -0.82 3.98 8.97
C LYS A 246 -1.20 3.59 10.40
N ALA A 247 -2.10 2.62 10.59
CA ALA A 247 -2.58 2.24 11.92
C ALA A 247 -1.47 1.79 12.87
N PHE A 248 -0.45 1.09 12.37
CA PHE A 248 0.71 0.65 13.16
C PHE A 248 1.64 1.79 13.58
N GLY A 249 1.54 2.97 12.97
CA GLY A 249 2.26 4.18 13.38
C GLY A 249 3.77 4.14 13.17
N ALA A 250 4.28 3.28 12.29
CA ALA A 250 5.71 3.15 12.03
C ALA A 250 6.03 3.50 10.56
N VAL A 251 6.99 2.80 9.96
CA VAL A 251 7.33 2.86 8.54
C VAL A 251 7.52 1.42 8.08
N GLY A 252 7.16 1.13 6.82
CA GLY A 252 7.25 -0.20 6.24
C GLY A 252 5.98 -0.59 5.51
N GLY A 253 6.00 -1.78 4.90
CA GLY A 253 4.84 -2.46 4.33
C GLY A 253 5.16 -3.91 4.06
#